data_AF-A0A2A4X0T0-F1
#
_entry.id   AF-A0A2A4X0T0-F1
#
_cell.length_a   1.000
_cell.length_b   1.000
_cell.length_c   1.000
_cell.angle_alpha   90.00
_cell.angle_beta   90.00
_cell.angle_gamma   90.00
#
_symmetry.space_group_name_H-M   'P 1'
#
loop_
_entity.id
_entity.type
_entity.pdbx_description
1 polymer ?
#
loop_
_entity_poly.entity_id
_entity_poly.type
_entity_poly.pdbx_seq_one_letter_code
_entity_poly.pdbx_strand_id
1 'polypeptide(L)'
;MSKHQHNATEVSQQILQTLRNGGLLSPSGESDAEVLERLSAILVYAGFPERDVLKKNITILLSDIRGFSDIAESYPAADVVRMLNRYFHAMGNIITNYGGTIDKLMGDSILVVFGFPEERKTDAEDAIACAVEMQMAMSKLNDANRALGMPDLFVGIAINTGSVVVGDLGSEHYHEYTIIGDEVNLTSRIEAQCLRGQILISENTYELSKEFVEVGAPNRVEVKGARDAVDLYELHATARPQAMEVPRREGRKSPRIKVHIPVAFQNLAGKIVLGEKFYGEVIDISYHGLLIETPVKLGKSSEIKMALSLELFSDRTTDVYARIINTEQVGDKFRSSMEFTTIGTEGLRAIKQYVDNMVATS
;
A
#
# COMPACT_ATOMS: atom_id res chain seq x y z
N MET A 1 22.97 33.33 9.08
CA MET A 1 22.79 31.86 9.22
C MET A 1 22.07 31.36 7.98
N SER A 2 22.46 30.19 7.45
CA SER A 2 21.72 29.60 6.32
C SER A 2 20.35 29.10 6.82
N LYS A 3 19.26 29.41 6.10
CA LYS A 3 17.89 28.97 6.43
C LYS A 3 17.69 27.45 6.41
N HIS A 4 18.71 26.69 5.97
CA HIS A 4 18.68 25.25 5.83
C HIS A 4 19.41 24.48 6.94
N GLN A 5 19.96 25.17 7.96
CA GLN A 5 20.80 24.55 8.99
C GLN A 5 20.25 24.62 10.42
N HIS A 6 19.25 25.47 10.68
CA HIS A 6 18.71 25.68 12.03
C HIS A 6 17.21 25.94 11.94
N ASN A 7 16.44 25.41 12.91
CA ASN A 7 15.00 25.66 13.00
C ASN A 7 14.69 27.02 13.67
N ALA A 8 13.43 27.47 13.56
CA ALA A 8 12.98 28.74 14.11
C ALA A 8 13.15 28.83 15.63
N THR A 9 13.00 27.72 16.35
CA THR A 9 13.17 27.64 17.80
C THR A 9 14.62 27.87 18.23
N GLU A 10 15.57 27.20 17.59
CA GLU A 10 17.01 27.34 17.87
C GLU A 10 17.49 28.77 17.58
N VAL A 11 17.08 29.32 16.43
CA VAL A 11 17.45 30.68 16.05
C VAL A 11 16.82 31.70 17.00
N SER A 12 15.59 31.45 17.48
CA SER A 12 14.93 32.29 18.50
C SER A 12 15.71 32.31 19.81
N GLN A 13 16.17 31.14 20.27
CA GLN A 13 16.98 31.04 21.49
C GLN A 13 18.32 31.77 21.36
N GLN A 14 19.00 31.63 20.21
CA GLN A 14 20.25 32.34 19.95
C GLN A 14 20.05 33.86 19.89
N ILE A 15 18.96 34.33 19.26
CA ILE A 15 18.62 35.75 19.21
C ILE A 15 18.34 36.27 20.62
N LEU A 16 17.48 35.58 21.40
CA LEU A 16 17.15 35.98 22.77
C LEU A 16 18.41 36.09 23.64
N GLN A 17 19.29 35.09 23.57
CA GLN A 17 20.55 35.06 24.32
C GLN A 17 21.49 36.21 23.90
N THR A 18 21.58 36.50 22.61
CA THR A 18 22.37 37.63 22.09
C THR A 18 21.84 38.97 22.57
N LEU A 19 20.51 39.17 22.55
CA LEU A 19 19.86 40.39 23.01
C LEU A 19 20.03 40.60 24.52
N ARG A 20 19.99 39.53 25.32
CA ARG A 20 20.29 39.58 26.76
C ARG A 20 21.75 39.93 27.02
N ASN A 21 22.70 39.26 26.34
CA ASN A 21 24.13 39.53 26.49
C ASN A 21 24.52 40.95 26.07
N GLY A 22 23.81 41.52 25.08
CA GLY A 22 23.98 42.90 24.64
C GLY A 22 23.27 43.95 25.49
N GLY A 23 22.55 43.56 26.54
CA GLY A 23 21.80 44.49 27.41
C GLY A 23 20.59 45.16 26.75
N LEU A 24 20.12 44.63 25.61
CA LEU A 24 19.01 45.19 24.81
C LEU A 24 17.63 44.73 25.30
N LEU A 25 17.56 43.74 26.19
CA LEU A 25 16.32 43.30 26.84
C LEU A 25 16.41 43.49 28.35
N SER A 26 15.57 44.37 28.89
CA SER A 26 15.45 44.57 30.33
C SER A 26 14.73 43.39 31.01
N PRO A 27 14.95 43.13 32.32
CA PRO A 27 14.31 42.02 33.04
C PRO A 27 12.81 42.21 33.30
N SER A 28 12.22 43.35 32.92
CA SER A 28 10.91 43.78 33.38
C SER A 28 9.97 44.04 32.21
N GLY A 29 9.16 43.04 31.85
CA GLY A 29 8.03 43.24 30.93
C GLY A 29 7.46 41.94 30.38
N GLU A 30 8.24 41.21 29.60
CA GLU A 30 7.82 39.95 28.95
C GLU A 30 8.60 38.76 29.50
N SER A 31 7.93 37.60 29.55
CA SER A 31 8.61 36.35 29.87
C SER A 31 9.47 35.89 28.68
N ASP A 32 10.59 35.22 28.96
CA ASP A 32 11.46 34.68 27.90
C ASP A 32 10.68 33.72 26.97
N ALA A 33 9.66 33.03 27.48
CA ALA A 33 8.77 32.17 26.69
C ALA A 33 7.98 32.95 25.63
N GLU A 34 7.42 34.11 26.00
CA GLU A 34 6.62 34.96 25.13
C GLU A 34 7.49 35.62 24.03
N VAL A 35 8.72 36.02 24.39
CA VAL A 35 9.69 36.53 23.42
C VAL A 35 10.12 35.43 22.45
N LEU A 36 10.36 34.21 22.93
CA LEU A 36 10.72 33.06 22.08
C LEU A 36 9.58 32.69 21.13
N GLU A 37 8.33 32.68 21.59
CA GLU A 37 7.17 32.39 20.75
C GLU A 37 7.05 33.41 19.60
N ARG A 38 7.20 34.71 19.90
CA ARG A 38 7.17 35.78 18.89
C ARG A 38 8.33 35.71 17.92
N LEU A 39 9.55 35.46 18.41
CA LEU A 39 10.74 35.30 17.55
C LEU A 39 10.58 34.08 16.64
N SER A 40 10.06 32.97 17.18
CA SER A 40 9.86 31.74 16.42
C SER A 40 8.83 31.98 15.31
N ALA A 41 7.70 32.63 15.62
CA ALA A 41 6.70 33.00 14.63
C ALA A 41 7.26 33.90 13.51
N ILE A 42 8.10 34.89 13.84
CA ILE A 42 8.76 35.76 12.85
C ILE A 42 9.73 34.95 11.97
N LEU A 43 10.48 34.02 12.55
CA LEU A 43 11.44 33.20 11.82
C LEU A 43 10.73 32.18 10.92
N VAL A 44 9.65 31.57 11.39
CA VAL A 44 8.77 30.73 10.57
C VAL A 44 8.23 31.54 9.38
N TYR A 45 7.72 32.77 9.63
CA TYR A 45 7.29 33.68 8.56
C TYR A 45 8.43 34.03 7.59
N ALA A 46 9.66 34.17 8.09
CA ALA A 46 10.85 34.39 7.27
C ALA A 46 11.34 33.13 6.52
N GLY A 47 10.67 31.99 6.68
CA GLY A 47 10.95 30.73 5.99
C GLY A 47 11.99 29.84 6.69
N PHE A 48 12.16 29.97 8.01
CA PHE A 48 12.84 28.95 8.82
C PHE A 48 11.85 27.82 9.15
N PRO A 49 12.27 26.54 9.11
CA PRO A 49 11.39 25.45 9.49
C PRO A 49 11.06 25.54 10.99
N GLU A 50 9.83 25.17 11.37
CA GLU A 50 9.39 25.24 12.77
C GLU A 50 10.14 24.23 13.64
N ARG A 51 10.40 23.03 13.09
CA ARG A 51 11.20 21.95 13.66
C ARG A 51 12.40 21.59 12.80
N ASP A 52 13.33 20.84 13.38
CA ASP A 52 14.47 20.32 12.62
C ASP A 52 14.05 19.36 11.52
N VAL A 53 14.79 19.47 10.40
CA VAL A 53 14.79 18.49 9.34
C VAL A 53 15.74 17.37 9.75
N LEU A 54 15.19 16.21 10.10
CA LEU A 54 15.94 15.09 10.66
C LEU A 54 16.08 13.97 9.63
N LYS A 55 17.30 13.46 9.44
CA LYS A 55 17.52 12.22 8.72
C LYS A 55 17.33 11.04 9.67
N LYS A 56 16.37 10.17 9.37
CA LYS A 56 16.02 9.01 10.20
C LYS A 56 16.02 7.74 9.36
N ASN A 57 16.37 6.62 9.97
CA ASN A 57 16.18 5.31 9.36
C ASN A 57 14.94 4.69 10.00
N ILE A 58 13.85 4.56 9.24
CA ILE A 58 12.54 4.16 9.76
C ILE A 58 11.99 2.98 8.97
N THR A 59 11.04 2.27 9.57
CA THR A 59 10.21 1.30 8.85
C THR A 59 8.89 1.96 8.47
N ILE A 60 8.55 1.89 7.19
CA ILE A 60 7.36 2.49 6.58
C ILE A 60 6.42 1.36 6.21
N LEU A 61 5.17 1.45 6.65
CA LEU A 61 4.09 0.57 6.23
C LEU A 61 3.09 1.39 5.43
N LEU A 62 2.74 0.91 4.23
CA LEU A 62 1.66 1.48 3.43
C LEU A 62 0.64 0.40 3.13
N SER A 63 -0.63 0.67 3.45
CA SER A 63 -1.75 -0.22 3.14
C SER A 63 -2.73 0.48 2.20
N ASP A 64 -3.38 -0.28 1.31
CA ASP A 64 -4.34 0.21 0.32
C ASP A 64 -5.42 -0.84 0.03
N ILE A 65 -6.68 -0.40 -0.20
CA ILE A 65 -7.81 -1.29 -0.46
C ILE A 65 -7.84 -1.67 -1.95
N ARG A 66 -7.73 -2.96 -2.23
CA ARG A 66 -7.75 -3.48 -3.61
C ARG A 66 -9.12 -3.31 -4.24
N GLY A 67 -9.16 -2.61 -5.37
CA GLY A 67 -10.38 -2.35 -6.13
C GLY A 67 -11.29 -1.29 -5.50
N PHE A 68 -10.76 -0.40 -4.65
CA PHE A 68 -11.59 0.60 -3.97
C PHE A 68 -12.35 1.53 -4.93
N SER A 69 -11.75 1.92 -6.06
CA SER A 69 -12.43 2.75 -7.07
C SER A 69 -13.74 2.12 -7.55
N ASP A 70 -13.75 0.82 -7.86
CA ASP A 70 -14.96 0.11 -8.29
C ASP A 70 -16.02 0.09 -7.18
N ILE A 71 -15.59 -0.03 -5.91
CA ILE A 71 -16.49 0.01 -4.76
C ILE A 71 -17.09 1.41 -4.60
N ALA A 72 -16.27 2.46 -4.72
CA ALA A 72 -16.71 3.85 -4.60
C ALA A 72 -17.72 4.25 -5.69
N GLU A 73 -17.61 3.66 -6.88
CA GLU A 73 -18.56 3.86 -7.99
C GLU A 73 -19.83 3.02 -7.87
N SER A 74 -19.74 1.82 -7.27
CA SER A 74 -20.86 0.87 -7.20
C SER A 74 -21.81 1.11 -6.02
N TYR A 75 -21.40 1.87 -5.00
CA TYR A 75 -22.14 2.01 -3.74
C TYR A 75 -22.46 3.48 -3.40
N PRO A 76 -23.54 3.76 -2.64
CA PRO A 76 -23.83 5.12 -2.20
C PRO A 76 -22.67 5.71 -1.38
N ALA A 77 -22.30 6.95 -1.68
CA ALA A 77 -21.14 7.61 -1.04
C ALA A 77 -21.20 7.59 0.50
N ALA A 78 -22.40 7.75 1.10
CA ALA A 78 -22.57 7.69 2.54
C ALA A 78 -22.25 6.31 3.14
N ASP A 79 -22.54 5.23 2.41
CA ASP A 79 -22.20 3.86 2.82
C ASP A 79 -20.72 3.59 2.68
N VAL A 80 -20.10 4.08 1.59
CA VAL A 80 -18.65 4.00 1.36
C VAL A 80 -17.89 4.70 2.48
N VAL A 81 -18.29 5.92 2.87
CA VAL A 81 -17.67 6.66 3.99
C VAL A 81 -17.83 5.90 5.31
N ARG A 82 -19.02 5.35 5.60
CA ARG A 82 -19.22 4.53 6.81
C ARG A 82 -18.33 3.28 6.81
N MET A 83 -18.15 2.64 5.66
CA MET A 83 -17.28 1.48 5.50
C MET A 83 -15.81 1.85 5.72
N LEU A 84 -15.33 2.95 5.12
CA LEU A 84 -13.98 3.46 5.34
C LEU A 84 -13.74 3.81 6.81
N ASN A 85 -14.68 4.48 7.48
CA ASN A 85 -14.52 4.81 8.89
C ASN A 85 -14.40 3.57 9.79
N ARG A 86 -15.14 2.48 9.49
CA ARG A 86 -14.96 1.20 10.20
C ARG A 86 -13.58 0.60 9.95
N TYR A 87 -13.12 0.64 8.69
CA TYR A 87 -11.80 0.18 8.30
C TYR A 87 -10.69 0.97 9.03
N PHE A 88 -10.69 2.29 8.93
CA PHE A 88 -9.70 3.16 9.58
C PHE A 88 -9.72 3.04 11.10
N HIS A 89 -10.90 2.89 11.72
CA HIS A 89 -10.98 2.68 13.16
C HIS A 89 -10.32 1.36 13.58
N ALA A 90 -10.60 0.27 12.88
CA ALA A 90 -10.00 -1.03 13.18
C ALA A 90 -8.48 -1.05 12.93
N MET A 91 -8.03 -0.54 11.78
CA MET A 91 -6.61 -0.47 11.45
C MET A 91 -5.86 0.47 12.40
N GLY A 92 -6.43 1.64 12.71
CA GLY A 92 -5.82 2.61 13.61
C GLY A 92 -5.58 2.05 15.01
N ASN A 93 -6.54 1.30 15.57
CA ASN A 93 -6.36 0.64 16.86
C ASN A 93 -5.19 -0.36 16.83
N ILE A 94 -5.07 -1.16 15.75
CA ILE A 94 -3.97 -2.13 15.59
C ILE A 94 -2.64 -1.39 15.48
N ILE A 95 -2.56 -0.38 14.60
CA ILE A 95 -1.36 0.44 14.39
C ILE A 95 -0.87 1.05 15.71
N THR A 96 -1.78 1.65 16.49
CA THR A 96 -1.43 2.23 17.80
C THR A 96 -0.95 1.16 18.79
N ASN A 97 -1.54 -0.04 18.79
CA ASN A 97 -1.12 -1.13 19.70
C ASN A 97 0.32 -1.60 19.44
N TYR A 98 0.79 -1.55 18.19
CA TYR A 98 2.19 -1.84 17.83
C TYR A 98 3.10 -0.60 17.90
N GLY A 99 2.60 0.55 18.35
CA GLY A 99 3.36 1.78 18.45
C GLY A 99 3.73 2.41 17.11
N GLY A 100 2.97 2.10 16.05
CA GLY A 100 3.09 2.80 14.78
C GLY A 100 2.41 4.16 14.83
N THR A 101 2.98 5.13 14.13
CA THR A 101 2.41 6.47 13.97
C THR A 101 1.77 6.57 12.60
N ILE A 102 0.46 6.87 12.54
CA ILE A 102 -0.18 7.18 11.25
C ILE A 102 0.34 8.55 10.81
N ASP A 103 1.09 8.57 9.71
CA ASP A 103 1.58 9.80 9.09
C ASP A 103 0.44 10.49 8.35
N LYS A 104 -0.25 9.77 7.46
CA LYS A 104 -1.45 10.29 6.77
C LYS A 104 -2.38 9.21 6.23
N LEU A 105 -3.62 9.63 5.99
CA LEU A 105 -4.64 8.88 5.25
C LEU A 105 -4.79 9.49 3.85
N MET A 106 -4.73 8.67 2.80
CA MET A 106 -4.76 9.13 1.41
C MET A 106 -5.86 8.39 0.65
N GLY A 107 -7.08 8.92 0.66
CA GLY A 107 -8.22 8.20 0.11
C GLY A 107 -8.55 6.97 0.97
N ASP A 108 -8.29 5.78 0.45
CA ASP A 108 -8.43 4.49 1.12
C ASP A 108 -7.10 3.93 1.67
N SER A 109 -5.98 4.60 1.40
CA SER A 109 -4.65 4.18 1.86
C SER A 109 -4.32 4.70 3.26
N ILE A 110 -3.51 3.94 4.00
CA ILE A 110 -2.94 4.33 5.31
C ILE A 110 -1.42 4.26 5.23
N LEU A 111 -0.74 5.40 5.47
CA LEU A 111 0.71 5.48 5.62
C LEU A 111 1.08 5.53 7.10
N VAL A 112 1.94 4.61 7.53
CA VAL A 112 2.35 4.41 8.91
C VAL A 112 3.87 4.38 8.99
N VAL A 113 4.41 4.97 10.06
CA VAL A 113 5.83 4.98 10.36
C VAL A 113 6.12 4.33 11.70
N PHE A 114 7.21 3.56 11.74
CA PHE A 114 7.80 2.99 12.95
C PHE A 114 9.25 3.47 13.03
N GLY A 115 9.65 3.96 14.20
CA GLY A 115 10.92 4.67 14.40
C GLY A 115 10.81 6.19 14.41
N PHE A 116 9.57 6.71 14.40
CA PHE A 116 9.26 8.12 14.55
C PHE A 116 7.85 8.32 15.18
N PRO A 117 7.66 9.24 16.15
CA PRO A 117 8.64 10.17 16.74
C PRO A 117 9.65 9.49 17.67
N GLU A 118 9.32 8.30 18.18
CA GLU A 118 10.20 7.51 19.04
C GLU A 118 10.82 6.36 18.26
N GLU A 119 12.10 6.09 18.53
CA GLU A 119 12.88 5.03 17.89
C GLU A 119 12.99 3.83 18.82
N ARG A 120 12.68 2.63 18.30
CA ARG A 120 12.74 1.38 19.05
C ARG A 120 13.52 0.34 18.27
N LYS A 121 14.23 -0.53 19.00
CA LYS A 121 14.94 -1.66 18.37
C LYS A 121 13.99 -2.65 17.66
N THR A 122 12.71 -2.63 18.03
CA THR A 122 11.67 -3.50 17.50
C THR A 122 10.88 -2.88 16.36
N ASP A 123 11.23 -1.69 15.84
CA ASP A 123 10.38 -0.99 14.85
C ASP A 123 10.02 -1.83 13.62
N ALA A 124 10.99 -2.58 13.06
CA ALA A 124 10.72 -3.50 11.95
C ALA A 124 9.87 -4.71 12.37
N GLU A 125 10.11 -5.25 13.57
CA GLU A 125 9.34 -6.35 14.15
C GLU A 125 7.88 -5.93 14.38
N ASP A 126 7.67 -4.76 14.99
CA ASP A 126 6.37 -4.17 15.27
C ASP A 126 5.61 -3.85 13.98
N ALA A 127 6.28 -3.32 12.95
CA ALA A 127 5.67 -3.06 11.65
C ALA A 127 5.18 -4.35 10.96
N ILE A 128 5.99 -5.41 11.00
CA ILE A 128 5.66 -6.72 10.45
C ILE A 128 4.48 -7.33 11.20
N ALA A 129 4.53 -7.36 12.53
CA ALA A 129 3.47 -7.89 13.36
C ALA A 129 2.16 -7.11 13.18
N CYS A 130 2.24 -5.78 13.12
CA CYS A 130 1.12 -4.90 12.81
C CYS A 130 0.48 -5.26 11.48
N ALA A 131 1.27 -5.42 10.41
CA ALA A 131 0.75 -5.78 9.09
C ALA A 131 0.02 -7.14 9.09
N VAL A 132 0.59 -8.14 9.78
CA VAL A 132 -0.05 -9.46 9.92
C VAL A 132 -1.38 -9.34 10.67
N GLU A 133 -1.42 -8.61 11.78
CA GLU A 133 -2.65 -8.43 12.55
C GLU A 133 -3.71 -7.61 11.78
N MET A 134 -3.31 -6.61 11.00
CA MET A 134 -4.19 -5.89 10.07
C MET A 134 -4.83 -6.87 9.07
N GLN A 135 -4.05 -7.79 8.48
CA GLN A 135 -4.58 -8.83 7.60
C GLN A 135 -5.47 -9.84 8.33
N MET A 136 -5.22 -10.17 9.61
CA MET A 136 -6.11 -11.03 10.39
C MET A 136 -7.45 -10.35 10.69
N ALA A 137 -7.41 -9.06 11.02
CA ALA A 137 -8.59 -8.30 11.45
C ALA A 137 -9.66 -8.20 10.38
N MET A 138 -9.32 -8.25 9.09
CA MET A 138 -10.37 -8.07 8.09
C MET A 138 -11.35 -9.23 7.90
N SER A 139 -11.13 -10.42 8.48
CA SER A 139 -12.20 -11.42 8.50
C SER A 139 -13.42 -10.84 9.22
N LYS A 140 -13.20 -10.26 10.40
CA LYS A 140 -14.25 -9.64 11.22
C LYS A 140 -14.83 -8.39 10.56
N LEU A 141 -14.00 -7.57 9.90
CA LEU A 141 -14.52 -6.42 9.14
C LEU A 141 -15.40 -6.86 7.98
N ASN A 142 -15.01 -7.91 7.26
CA ASN A 142 -15.78 -8.43 6.13
C ASN A 142 -17.08 -9.11 6.60
N ASP A 143 -17.09 -9.80 7.74
CA ASP A 143 -18.33 -10.27 8.38
C ASP A 143 -19.31 -9.11 8.64
N ALA A 144 -18.82 -8.01 9.20
CA ALA A 144 -19.63 -6.82 9.44
C ALA A 144 -20.10 -6.15 8.14
N ASN A 145 -19.25 -6.09 7.12
CA ASN A 145 -19.62 -5.54 5.81
C ASN A 145 -20.73 -6.37 5.15
N ARG A 146 -20.62 -7.71 5.15
CA ARG A 146 -21.66 -8.59 4.63
C ARG A 146 -22.99 -8.42 5.34
N ALA A 147 -22.97 -8.29 6.67
CA ALA A 147 -24.18 -8.03 7.46
C ALA A 147 -24.87 -6.69 7.09
N LEU A 148 -24.11 -5.74 6.55
CA LEU A 148 -24.58 -4.43 6.09
C LEU A 148 -24.83 -4.37 4.57
N GLY A 149 -24.72 -5.49 3.84
CA GLY A 149 -24.87 -5.53 2.38
C GLY A 149 -23.71 -4.90 1.61
N MET A 150 -22.58 -4.64 2.28
CA MET A 150 -21.35 -4.08 1.69
C MET A 150 -20.42 -5.22 1.22
N PRO A 151 -19.51 -4.96 0.26
CA PRO A 151 -18.62 -5.98 -0.26
C PRO A 151 -17.50 -6.31 0.74
N ASP A 152 -16.87 -7.47 0.52
CA ASP A 152 -15.64 -7.82 1.22
C ASP A 152 -14.51 -6.87 0.80
N LEU A 153 -13.74 -6.41 1.78
CA LEU A 153 -12.53 -5.62 1.56
C LEU A 153 -11.30 -6.52 1.56
N PHE A 154 -10.40 -6.22 0.63
CA PHE A 154 -9.07 -6.82 0.54
C PHE A 154 -8.06 -5.70 0.58
N VAL A 155 -6.99 -5.90 1.34
CA VAL A 155 -5.92 -4.91 1.50
C VAL A 155 -4.64 -5.55 1.05
N GLY A 156 -3.82 -4.80 0.32
CA GLY A 156 -2.41 -5.14 0.13
C GLY A 156 -1.57 -4.21 0.99
N ILE A 157 -0.53 -4.74 1.63
CA ILE A 157 0.32 -4.00 2.55
C ILE A 157 1.77 -4.11 2.08
N ALA A 158 2.46 -2.98 1.94
CA ALA A 158 3.90 -2.95 1.76
C ALA A 158 4.62 -2.50 3.02
N ILE A 159 5.79 -3.08 3.26
CA ILE A 159 6.70 -2.65 4.32
C ILE A 159 8.09 -2.42 3.72
N ASN A 160 8.66 -1.24 3.98
CA ASN A 160 10.01 -0.90 3.58
C ASN A 160 10.77 -0.24 4.71
N THR A 161 12.06 -0.54 4.84
CA THR A 161 12.94 0.08 5.82
C THR A 161 14.04 0.83 5.10
N GLY A 162 14.25 2.08 5.47
CA GLY A 162 15.33 2.86 4.91
C GLY A 162 15.41 4.29 5.43
N SER A 163 16.36 5.03 4.88
CA SER A 163 16.62 6.40 5.32
C SER A 163 15.68 7.41 4.65
N VAL A 164 14.98 8.17 5.47
CA VAL A 164 14.10 9.27 5.07
C VAL A 164 14.52 10.57 5.74
N VAL A 165 13.94 11.65 5.24
CA VAL A 165 13.95 12.96 5.89
C VAL A 165 12.60 13.20 6.54
N VAL A 166 12.60 13.59 7.81
CA VAL A 166 11.41 14.03 8.56
C VAL A 166 11.47 15.54 8.70
N GLY A 167 10.39 16.26 8.43
CA GLY A 167 10.38 17.71 8.53
C GLY A 167 9.01 18.34 8.32
N ASP A 168 8.90 19.64 8.63
CA ASP A 168 7.72 20.44 8.32
C ASP A 168 7.70 20.73 6.81
N LEU A 169 6.65 20.29 6.13
CA LEU A 169 6.39 20.59 4.73
C LEU A 169 5.12 21.42 4.61
N GLY A 170 5.19 22.57 3.93
CA GLY A 170 4.01 23.41 3.78
C GLY A 170 4.24 24.85 3.35
N SER A 171 3.20 25.64 3.55
CA SER A 171 3.14 27.09 3.39
C SER A 171 2.54 27.70 4.66
N GLU A 172 2.38 29.02 4.69
CA GLU A 172 1.73 29.73 5.80
C GLU A 172 0.31 29.20 6.13
N HIS A 173 -0.42 28.69 5.13
CA HIS A 173 -1.81 28.26 5.29
C HIS A 173 -1.99 26.77 5.58
N TYR A 174 -0.94 25.96 5.38
CA TYR A 174 -0.99 24.52 5.54
C TYR A 174 0.41 23.99 5.77
N HIS A 175 0.62 23.30 6.89
CA HIS A 175 1.87 22.61 7.20
C HIS A 175 1.56 21.20 7.66
N GLU A 176 2.47 20.28 7.35
CA GLU A 176 2.41 18.88 7.75
C GLU A 176 3.80 18.42 8.17
N TYR A 177 3.95 17.87 9.37
CA TYR A 177 5.18 17.24 9.79
C TYR A 177 5.18 15.79 9.30
N THR A 178 5.96 15.50 8.26
CA THR A 178 5.83 14.25 7.50
C THR A 178 7.19 13.73 7.05
N ILE A 179 7.20 12.51 6.50
CA ILE A 179 8.37 11.87 5.93
C ILE A 179 8.48 12.13 4.42
N ILE A 180 9.70 12.32 3.94
CA ILE A 180 10.01 12.52 2.52
C ILE A 180 11.27 11.72 2.18
N GLY A 181 11.29 11.07 1.02
CA GLY A 181 12.47 10.40 0.51
C GLY A 181 12.16 9.32 -0.51
N ASP A 182 13.21 8.81 -1.15
CA ASP A 182 13.11 7.75 -2.14
C ASP A 182 12.51 6.47 -1.54
N GLU A 183 12.76 6.20 -0.26
CA GLU A 183 12.22 5.04 0.47
C GLU A 183 10.69 5.13 0.69
N VAL A 184 10.14 6.34 0.82
CA VAL A 184 8.68 6.55 0.88
C VAL A 184 8.06 6.19 -0.45
N ASN A 185 8.66 6.70 -1.53
CA ASN A 185 8.22 6.42 -2.90
C ASN A 185 8.37 4.93 -3.25
N LEU A 186 9.46 4.29 -2.80
CA LEU A 186 9.66 2.85 -2.96
C LEU A 186 8.58 2.06 -2.22
N THR A 187 8.15 2.50 -1.03
CA THR A 187 7.07 1.84 -0.30
C THR A 187 5.76 1.86 -1.10
N SER A 188 5.37 3.01 -1.66
CA SER A 188 4.19 3.11 -2.56
C SER A 188 4.31 2.24 -3.80
N ARG A 189 5.52 2.10 -4.32
CA ARG A 189 5.83 1.26 -5.47
C ARG A 189 5.70 -0.22 -5.16
N ILE A 190 6.14 -0.66 -3.99
CA ILE A 190 5.98 -2.03 -3.48
C ILE A 190 4.51 -2.32 -3.21
N GLU A 191 3.78 -1.38 -2.60
CA GLU A 191 2.35 -1.50 -2.31
C GLU A 191 1.56 -1.74 -3.59
N ALA A 192 1.87 -1.01 -4.66
CA ALA A 192 1.24 -1.23 -5.96
C ALA A 192 1.47 -2.64 -6.52
N GLN A 193 2.51 -3.37 -6.08
CA GLN A 193 2.77 -4.77 -6.45
C GLN A 193 2.04 -5.79 -5.58
N CYS A 194 1.42 -5.36 -4.48
CA CYS A 194 0.65 -6.25 -3.62
C CYS A 194 -0.64 -6.71 -4.29
N LEU A 195 -1.01 -7.96 -4.00
CA LEU A 195 -2.28 -8.59 -4.35
C LEU A 195 -3.25 -8.59 -3.15
N ARG A 196 -4.42 -9.22 -3.33
CA ARG A 196 -5.48 -9.27 -2.32
C ARG A 196 -5.02 -10.03 -1.07
N GLY A 197 -4.90 -9.32 0.05
CA GLY A 197 -4.48 -9.92 1.31
C GLY A 197 -2.97 -10.18 1.42
N GLN A 198 -2.18 -9.73 0.44
CA GLN A 198 -0.74 -9.92 0.42
C GLN A 198 -0.04 -8.88 1.30
N ILE A 199 1.07 -9.29 1.89
CA ILE A 199 2.04 -8.39 2.52
C ILE A 199 3.36 -8.56 1.77
N LEU A 200 3.89 -7.49 1.17
CA LEU A 200 5.20 -7.47 0.54
C LEU A 200 6.18 -6.68 1.39
N ILE A 201 7.36 -7.24 1.63
CA ILE A 201 8.44 -6.56 2.34
C ILE A 201 9.65 -6.36 1.42
N SER A 202 10.31 -5.22 1.55
CA SER A 202 11.57 -4.95 0.84
C SER A 202 12.72 -5.80 1.36
N GLU A 203 13.79 -5.93 0.57
CA GLU A 203 15.04 -6.60 0.98
C GLU A 203 15.59 -6.07 2.31
N ASN A 204 15.64 -4.74 2.51
CA ASN A 204 16.10 -4.15 3.77
C ASN A 204 15.27 -4.62 4.98
N THR A 205 13.95 -4.66 4.82
CA THR A 205 13.03 -5.11 5.89
C THR A 205 13.19 -6.61 6.14
N TYR A 206 13.36 -7.39 5.08
CA TYR A 206 13.62 -8.83 5.16
C TYR A 206 14.95 -9.11 5.88
N GLU A 207 16.04 -8.42 5.55
CA GLU A 207 17.34 -8.63 6.18
C GLU A 207 17.31 -8.35 7.69
N LEU A 208 16.51 -7.37 8.12
CA LEU A 208 16.28 -7.06 9.54
C LEU A 208 15.38 -8.07 10.26
N SER A 209 14.61 -8.87 9.52
CA SER A 209 13.57 -9.74 10.08
C SER A 209 13.73 -11.24 9.79
N LYS A 210 14.67 -11.64 8.93
CA LYS A 210 14.86 -13.00 8.39
C LYS A 210 14.98 -14.11 9.44
N GLU A 211 15.37 -13.77 10.67
CA GLU A 211 15.48 -14.75 11.76
C GLU A 211 14.12 -15.14 12.36
N PHE A 212 13.07 -14.36 12.11
CA PHE A 212 11.75 -14.54 12.72
C PHE A 212 10.58 -14.45 11.74
N VAL A 213 10.82 -14.34 10.43
CA VAL A 213 9.75 -14.34 9.43
C VAL A 213 9.83 -15.55 8.49
N GLU A 214 8.67 -16.00 8.03
CA GLU A 214 8.57 -16.92 6.89
C GLU A 214 8.15 -16.11 5.67
N VAL A 215 8.88 -16.26 4.57
CA VAL A 215 8.62 -15.55 3.31
C VAL A 215 8.62 -16.48 2.10
N GLY A 216 7.96 -16.05 1.03
CA GLY A 216 8.07 -16.66 -0.30
C GLY A 216 9.44 -16.44 -0.95
N ALA A 217 9.65 -17.08 -2.10
CA ALA A 217 10.86 -16.87 -2.89
C ALA A 217 10.96 -15.39 -3.35
N PRO A 218 12.18 -14.82 -3.42
CA PRO A 218 12.37 -13.43 -3.82
C PRO A 218 11.78 -13.19 -5.21
N ASN A 219 10.99 -12.12 -5.32
CA ASN A 219 10.45 -11.63 -6.56
C ASN A 219 11.20 -10.36 -6.97
N ARG A 220 12.11 -10.49 -7.93
CA ARG A 220 12.86 -9.36 -8.47
C ARG A 220 11.98 -8.54 -9.41
N VAL A 221 11.68 -7.31 -9.03
CA VAL A 221 10.79 -6.42 -9.80
C VAL A 221 11.54 -5.16 -10.21
N GLU A 222 11.48 -4.83 -11.50
CA GLU A 222 11.87 -3.52 -11.99
C GLU A 222 10.75 -2.54 -11.70
N VAL A 223 10.95 -1.65 -10.73
CA VAL A 223 9.95 -0.65 -10.42
C VAL A 223 10.25 0.65 -11.12
N LYS A 224 9.31 1.15 -11.92
CA LYS A 224 9.47 2.36 -12.75
C LYS A 224 10.01 3.53 -11.92
N GLY A 225 11.26 3.97 -12.14
CA GLY A 225 11.85 5.10 -11.43
C GLY A 225 12.69 4.73 -10.19
N ALA A 226 12.77 3.44 -9.83
CA ALA A 226 13.92 2.92 -9.11
C ALA A 226 15.12 2.84 -10.08
N ARG A 227 16.34 3.04 -9.56
CA ARG A 227 17.56 2.93 -10.38
C ARG A 227 17.89 1.48 -10.72
N ASP A 228 17.59 0.58 -9.81
CA ASP A 228 17.88 -0.85 -9.90
C ASP A 228 16.61 -1.67 -9.60
N ALA A 229 16.58 -2.91 -10.09
CA ALA A 229 15.54 -3.88 -9.73
C ALA A 229 15.63 -4.22 -8.24
N VAL A 230 14.49 -4.29 -7.57
CA VAL A 230 14.38 -4.53 -6.13
C VAL A 230 13.84 -5.92 -5.89
N ASP A 231 14.42 -6.65 -4.94
CA ASP A 231 13.90 -7.93 -4.49
C ASP A 231 12.81 -7.72 -3.44
N LEU A 232 11.63 -8.28 -3.73
CA LEU A 232 10.46 -8.23 -2.86
C LEU A 232 10.16 -9.62 -2.32
N TYR A 233 9.78 -9.68 -1.05
CA TYR A 233 9.47 -10.92 -0.36
C TYR A 233 8.01 -10.90 0.09
N GLU A 234 7.25 -11.93 -0.27
CA GLU A 234 5.90 -12.10 0.27
C GLU A 234 5.99 -12.66 1.68
N LEU A 235 5.48 -11.93 2.66
CA LEU A 235 5.44 -12.35 4.04
C LEU A 235 4.29 -13.36 4.25
N HIS A 236 4.62 -14.53 4.79
CA HIS A 236 3.64 -15.57 5.12
C HIS A 236 3.38 -15.66 6.62
N ALA A 237 4.40 -15.45 7.45
CA ALA A 237 4.27 -15.55 8.90
C ALA A 237 5.37 -14.75 9.63
N THR A 238 5.13 -14.43 10.90
CA THR A 238 6.11 -13.92 11.84
C THR A 238 6.07 -14.73 13.13
N ALA A 239 7.22 -14.96 13.75
CA ALA A 239 7.34 -15.57 15.07
C ALA A 239 7.38 -14.52 16.20
N ARG A 240 7.45 -13.22 15.86
CA ARG A 240 7.59 -12.13 16.82
C ARG A 240 6.58 -11.00 16.60
N PRO A 241 6.15 -10.30 17.68
CA PRO A 241 6.47 -10.60 19.10
C PRO A 241 5.82 -11.92 19.58
N GLN A 242 4.88 -12.45 18.79
CA GLN A 242 4.29 -13.77 18.94
C GLN A 242 4.11 -14.42 17.55
N ALA A 243 3.91 -15.74 17.52
CA ALA A 243 3.66 -16.46 16.29
C ALA A 243 2.30 -16.07 15.67
N MET A 244 2.34 -15.55 14.45
CA MET A 244 1.18 -15.17 13.66
C MET A 244 1.41 -15.55 12.20
N GLU A 245 0.34 -16.01 11.55
CA GLU A 245 0.35 -16.31 10.13
C GLU A 245 -0.52 -15.30 9.39
N VAL A 246 -0.06 -14.86 8.23
CA VAL A 246 -0.88 -14.09 7.30
C VAL A 246 -1.99 -15.01 6.83
N PRO A 247 -3.28 -14.69 7.09
CA PRO A 247 -4.36 -15.53 6.63
C PRO A 247 -4.29 -15.63 5.12
N ARG A 248 -4.19 -16.86 4.61
CA ARG A 248 -4.33 -17.11 3.17
C ARG A 248 -5.77 -16.83 2.79
N ARG A 249 -6.04 -15.60 2.37
CA ARG A 249 -7.38 -15.18 1.95
C ARG A 249 -7.75 -15.87 0.66
N GLU A 250 -6.84 -15.89 -0.31
CA GLU A 250 -7.08 -16.50 -1.62
C GLU A 250 -5.85 -17.23 -2.15
N GLY A 251 -5.65 -18.44 -1.64
CA GLY A 251 -4.83 -19.46 -2.29
C GLY A 251 -5.72 -20.61 -2.76
N ARG A 252 -6.06 -20.65 -4.06
CA ARG A 252 -6.52 -21.85 -4.81
C ARG A 252 -7.66 -22.69 -4.21
N LYS A 253 -8.49 -22.16 -3.32
CA LYS A 253 -9.68 -22.87 -2.80
C LYS A 253 -10.91 -22.67 -3.67
N SER A 254 -10.91 -21.65 -4.53
CA SER A 254 -11.95 -21.51 -5.55
C SER A 254 -11.79 -22.67 -6.54
N PRO A 255 -12.91 -23.34 -6.90
CA PRO A 255 -12.90 -24.33 -7.97
C PRO A 255 -12.29 -23.71 -9.24
N ARG A 256 -11.38 -24.44 -9.89
CA ARG A 256 -10.89 -24.07 -11.23
C ARG A 256 -11.60 -24.93 -12.25
N ILE A 257 -12.28 -24.27 -13.18
CA ILE A 257 -12.99 -24.92 -14.26
C ILE A 257 -12.15 -24.79 -15.52
N LYS A 258 -11.90 -25.91 -16.19
CA LYS A 258 -11.26 -25.92 -17.51
C LYS A 258 -12.22 -25.28 -18.52
N VAL A 259 -11.70 -24.32 -19.27
CA VAL A 259 -12.42 -23.62 -20.32
C VAL A 259 -11.49 -23.45 -21.52
N HIS A 260 -12.07 -23.14 -22.68
CA HIS A 260 -11.30 -22.76 -23.87
C HIS A 260 -11.99 -21.54 -24.48
N ILE A 261 -11.69 -20.37 -23.92
CA ILE A 261 -12.34 -19.11 -24.29
C ILE A 261 -11.32 -18.24 -25.02
N PRO A 262 -11.50 -17.96 -26.32
CA PRO A 262 -10.69 -16.97 -27.02
C PRO A 262 -10.81 -15.61 -26.34
N VAL A 263 -9.68 -14.97 -26.07
CA VAL A 263 -9.65 -13.67 -25.41
C VAL A 263 -8.70 -12.72 -26.11
N ALA A 264 -9.15 -11.47 -26.25
CA ALA A 264 -8.29 -10.36 -26.63
C ALA A 264 -7.90 -9.59 -25.37
N PHE A 265 -6.63 -9.19 -25.28
CA PHE A 265 -6.10 -8.44 -24.14
C PHE A 265 -5.12 -7.35 -24.58
N GLN A 266 -4.91 -6.39 -23.70
CA GLN A 266 -4.01 -5.25 -23.88
C GLN A 266 -3.12 -5.11 -22.65
N ASN A 267 -1.83 -4.82 -22.86
CA ASN A 267 -0.91 -4.61 -21.75
C ASN A 267 -1.16 -3.25 -21.07
N LEU A 268 -0.84 -3.15 -19.78
CA LEU A 268 -0.86 -1.89 -19.04
C LEU A 268 0.56 -1.37 -18.77
N ALA A 269 0.70 -0.04 -18.79
CA ALA A 269 1.85 0.68 -18.26
C ALA A 269 1.40 1.55 -17.08
N GLY A 270 1.40 0.97 -15.88
CA GLY A 270 0.74 1.60 -14.72
C GLY A 270 -0.77 1.64 -14.93
N LYS A 271 -1.40 2.82 -14.80
CA LYS A 271 -2.85 3.01 -15.00
C LYS A 271 -3.28 3.20 -16.47
N ILE A 272 -2.35 3.10 -17.42
CA ILE A 272 -2.61 3.38 -18.84
C ILE A 272 -2.69 2.05 -19.61
N VAL A 273 -3.82 1.83 -20.30
CA VAL A 273 -3.99 0.71 -21.22
C VAL A 273 -3.28 1.01 -22.55
N LEU A 274 -2.35 0.16 -22.95
CA LEU A 274 -1.60 0.30 -24.20
C LEU A 274 -2.47 -0.07 -25.41
N GLY A 275 -2.28 0.62 -26.54
CA GLY A 275 -3.13 0.45 -27.72
C GLY A 275 -2.96 -0.89 -28.46
N GLU A 276 -1.84 -1.58 -28.25
CA GLU A 276 -1.56 -2.88 -28.89
C GLU A 276 -2.46 -3.98 -28.31
N LYS A 277 -3.10 -4.73 -29.20
CA LYS A 277 -3.98 -5.85 -28.85
C LYS A 277 -3.29 -7.18 -29.14
N PHE A 278 -3.32 -8.06 -28.15
CA PHE A 278 -2.86 -9.43 -28.23
C PHE A 278 -4.03 -10.39 -28.10
N TYR A 279 -3.80 -11.63 -28.51
CA TYR A 279 -4.79 -12.70 -28.49
C TYR A 279 -4.23 -13.92 -27.77
N GLY A 280 -5.11 -14.61 -27.05
CA GLY A 280 -4.80 -15.86 -26.37
C GLY A 280 -6.06 -16.66 -26.14
N GLU A 281 -5.90 -17.73 -25.36
CA GLU A 281 -7.01 -18.59 -24.95
C GLU A 281 -6.99 -18.76 -23.43
N VAL A 282 -8.12 -18.51 -22.78
CA VAL A 282 -8.30 -18.86 -21.37
C VAL A 282 -8.47 -20.38 -21.28
N ILE A 283 -7.58 -21.04 -20.56
CA ILE A 283 -7.48 -22.49 -20.37
C ILE A 283 -8.21 -22.95 -19.11
N ASP A 284 -8.20 -22.12 -18.08
CA ASP A 284 -9.02 -22.33 -16.90
C ASP A 284 -9.41 -20.98 -16.28
N ILE A 285 -10.52 -20.99 -15.53
CA ILE A 285 -11.02 -19.84 -14.80
C ILE A 285 -11.40 -20.26 -13.38
N SER A 286 -11.20 -19.32 -12.44
CA SER A 286 -11.60 -19.40 -11.04
C SER A 286 -12.24 -18.08 -10.63
N TYR A 287 -12.77 -17.98 -9.42
CA TYR A 287 -13.39 -16.75 -8.92
C TYR A 287 -12.46 -15.51 -9.00
N HIS A 288 -11.15 -15.69 -8.85
CA HIS A 288 -10.20 -14.58 -8.64
C HIS A 288 -9.03 -14.60 -9.62
N GLY A 289 -9.05 -15.47 -10.63
CA GLY A 289 -7.95 -15.56 -11.57
C GLY A 289 -8.17 -16.62 -12.62
N LEU A 290 -7.30 -16.63 -13.60
CA LEU A 290 -7.38 -17.53 -14.75
C LEU A 290 -5.99 -17.98 -15.19
N LEU A 291 -5.97 -19.00 -16.04
CA LEU A 291 -4.78 -19.43 -16.77
C LEU A 291 -5.01 -19.10 -18.24
N ILE A 292 -4.11 -18.32 -18.84
CA ILE A 292 -4.15 -18.02 -20.27
C ILE A 292 -3.00 -18.72 -20.99
N GLU A 293 -3.23 -19.12 -22.23
CA GLU A 293 -2.19 -19.53 -23.17
C GLU A 293 -2.04 -18.46 -24.26
N THR A 294 -0.81 -17.97 -24.47
CA THR A 294 -0.50 -16.87 -25.39
C THR A 294 0.70 -17.20 -26.28
N PRO A 295 0.78 -16.65 -27.50
CA PRO A 295 1.95 -16.80 -28.36
C PRO A 295 3.14 -15.93 -27.91
N VAL A 296 2.87 -14.90 -27.11
CA VAL A 296 3.87 -13.98 -26.57
C VAL A 296 4.07 -14.24 -25.07
N LYS A 297 5.32 -14.11 -24.61
CA LYS A 297 5.64 -14.22 -23.19
C LYS A 297 5.14 -12.97 -22.46
N LEU A 298 4.30 -13.17 -21.45
CA LEU A 298 3.87 -12.10 -20.55
C LEU A 298 4.84 -11.99 -19.37
N GLY A 299 5.23 -10.75 -19.05
CA GLY A 299 6.18 -10.47 -17.97
C GLY A 299 5.57 -10.75 -16.60
N LYS A 300 6.34 -11.32 -15.67
CA LYS A 300 5.90 -11.48 -14.27
C LYS A 300 5.59 -10.10 -13.67
N SER A 301 4.53 -10.03 -12.86
CA SER A 301 3.99 -8.79 -12.26
C SER A 301 3.45 -7.76 -13.24
N SER A 302 3.50 -8.01 -14.56
CA SER A 302 2.84 -7.14 -15.54
C SER A 302 1.32 -7.23 -15.41
N GLU A 303 0.62 -6.18 -15.80
CA GLU A 303 -0.84 -6.14 -15.82
C GLU A 303 -1.37 -6.13 -17.25
N ILE A 304 -2.51 -6.79 -17.43
CA ILE A 304 -3.26 -6.80 -18.68
C ILE A 304 -4.73 -6.46 -18.42
N LYS A 305 -5.37 -5.81 -19.40
CA LYS A 305 -6.81 -5.63 -19.49
C LYS A 305 -7.36 -6.61 -20.51
N MET A 306 -8.44 -7.29 -20.17
CA MET A 306 -9.18 -8.15 -21.08
C MET A 306 -10.68 -7.94 -20.95
N ALA A 307 -11.40 -8.31 -22.00
CA ALA A 307 -12.86 -8.32 -22.02
C ALA A 307 -13.33 -9.78 -22.04
N LEU A 308 -13.94 -10.25 -20.96
CA LEU A 308 -14.46 -11.62 -20.85
C LEU A 308 -15.96 -11.65 -21.12
N SER A 309 -16.40 -12.53 -22.02
CA SER A 309 -17.82 -12.90 -22.16
C SER A 309 -18.04 -14.22 -21.44
N LEU A 310 -18.89 -14.20 -20.40
CA LEU A 310 -19.12 -15.33 -19.48
C LEU A 310 -20.52 -15.92 -19.62
N GLU A 311 -21.36 -15.34 -20.48
CA GLU A 311 -22.70 -15.80 -20.79
C GLU A 311 -22.77 -16.23 -22.25
N LEU A 312 -23.17 -17.48 -22.49
CA LEU A 312 -23.47 -17.96 -23.84
C LEU A 312 -24.59 -17.08 -24.42
N PHE A 313 -24.31 -16.43 -25.56
CA PHE A 313 -25.22 -15.53 -26.29
C PHE A 313 -25.42 -14.12 -25.73
N SER A 314 -24.56 -13.63 -24.84
CA SER A 314 -24.54 -12.20 -24.48
C SER A 314 -23.40 -11.44 -25.17
N ASP A 315 -23.71 -10.25 -25.68
CA ASP A 315 -22.72 -9.27 -26.14
C ASP A 315 -22.10 -8.47 -24.99
N ARG A 316 -22.47 -8.78 -23.74
CA ARG A 316 -21.95 -8.09 -22.55
C ARG A 316 -20.61 -8.69 -22.17
N THR A 317 -19.56 -7.90 -22.36
CA THR A 317 -18.22 -8.24 -21.84
C THR A 317 -17.97 -7.54 -20.53
N THR A 318 -17.34 -8.25 -19.61
CA THR A 318 -16.79 -7.68 -18.38
C THR A 318 -15.35 -7.29 -18.63
N ASP A 319 -15.02 -6.02 -18.39
CA ASP A 319 -13.62 -5.58 -18.33
C ASP A 319 -12.97 -6.14 -17.05
N VAL A 320 -11.90 -6.90 -17.25
CA VAL A 320 -11.13 -7.53 -16.18
C VAL A 320 -9.68 -7.10 -16.32
N TYR A 321 -9.11 -6.62 -15.22
CA TYR A 321 -7.69 -6.36 -15.08
C TYR A 321 -7.07 -7.48 -14.28
N ALA A 322 -5.94 -7.99 -14.76
CA ALA A 322 -5.27 -9.12 -14.15
C ALA A 322 -3.77 -8.93 -14.12
N ARG A 323 -3.14 -9.35 -13.02
CA ARG A 323 -1.69 -9.36 -12.86
C ARG A 323 -1.13 -10.74 -13.12
N ILE A 324 -0.06 -10.80 -13.90
CA ILE A 324 0.64 -12.04 -14.22
C ILE A 324 1.45 -12.50 -13.01
N ILE A 325 1.13 -13.68 -12.49
CA ILE A 325 1.78 -14.28 -11.32
C ILE A 325 3.00 -15.11 -11.73
N ASN A 326 2.81 -15.94 -12.75
CA ASN A 326 3.86 -16.82 -13.28
C ASN A 326 3.62 -17.08 -14.76
N THR A 327 4.70 -17.28 -15.51
CA THR A 327 4.67 -17.59 -16.94
C THR A 327 5.63 -18.75 -17.22
N GLU A 328 5.11 -19.85 -17.76
CA GLU A 328 5.87 -21.01 -18.20
C GLU A 328 5.77 -21.18 -19.72
N GLN A 329 6.83 -21.70 -20.35
CA GLN A 329 6.79 -22.02 -21.78
C GLN A 329 6.28 -23.45 -21.96
N VAL A 330 5.28 -23.62 -22.82
CA VAL A 330 4.68 -24.92 -23.14
C VAL A 330 4.64 -25.06 -24.67
N GLY A 331 5.59 -25.83 -25.20
CA GLY A 331 5.79 -25.93 -26.66
C GLY A 331 6.24 -24.61 -27.28
N ASP A 332 5.48 -24.15 -28.27
CA ASP A 332 5.67 -22.87 -28.97
C ASP A 332 4.92 -21.69 -28.33
N LYS A 333 4.18 -21.94 -27.25
CA LYS A 333 3.35 -20.95 -26.55
C LYS A 333 3.79 -20.76 -25.10
N PHE A 334 3.17 -19.80 -24.43
CA PHE A 334 3.37 -19.49 -23.02
C PHE A 334 2.08 -19.64 -22.25
N ARG A 335 2.12 -20.31 -21.09
CA ARG A 335 1.02 -20.35 -20.14
C ARG A 335 1.29 -19.42 -18.99
N SER A 336 0.37 -18.49 -18.76
CA SER A 336 0.49 -17.46 -17.74
C SER A 336 -0.66 -17.57 -16.75
N SER A 337 -0.34 -17.86 -15.49
CA SER A 337 -1.32 -17.80 -14.40
C SER A 337 -1.46 -16.36 -13.92
N MET A 338 -2.68 -15.89 -13.75
CA MET A 338 -2.96 -14.52 -13.36
C MET A 338 -4.06 -14.40 -12.31
N GLU A 339 -4.00 -13.32 -11.55
CA GLU A 339 -4.98 -12.95 -10.52
C GLU A 339 -5.67 -11.64 -10.89
N PHE A 340 -6.98 -11.55 -10.66
CA PHE A 340 -7.78 -10.37 -10.95
C PHE A 340 -7.44 -9.25 -9.97
N THR A 341 -6.87 -8.17 -10.49
CA THR A 341 -6.58 -6.96 -9.72
C THR A 341 -7.83 -6.09 -9.59
N THR A 342 -8.52 -5.87 -10.71
CA THR A 342 -9.71 -5.01 -10.80
C THR A 342 -10.79 -5.68 -11.64
N ILE A 343 -12.01 -5.72 -11.11
CA ILE A 343 -13.18 -6.28 -11.78
C ILE A 343 -14.43 -5.69 -11.12
N GLY A 344 -15.36 -5.18 -11.93
CA GLY A 344 -16.62 -4.64 -11.42
C GLY A 344 -17.45 -5.70 -10.68
N THR A 345 -18.27 -5.27 -9.73
CA THR A 345 -19.08 -6.15 -8.88
C THR A 345 -19.96 -7.13 -9.68
N GLU A 346 -20.57 -6.66 -10.77
CA GLU A 346 -21.36 -7.51 -11.68
C GLU A 346 -20.49 -8.56 -12.37
N GLY A 347 -19.30 -8.17 -12.81
CA GLY A 347 -18.30 -9.05 -13.42
C GLY A 347 -17.84 -10.17 -12.49
N LEU A 348 -17.49 -9.82 -11.24
CA LEU A 348 -17.10 -10.81 -10.24
C LEU A 348 -18.25 -11.78 -9.93
N ARG A 349 -19.48 -11.26 -9.84
CA ARG A 349 -20.68 -12.09 -9.67
C ARG A 349 -20.88 -13.03 -10.86
N ALA A 350 -20.71 -12.55 -12.09
CA ALA A 350 -20.83 -13.35 -13.30
C ALA A 350 -19.77 -14.47 -13.36
N ILE A 351 -18.50 -14.17 -13.04
CA ILE A 351 -17.45 -15.19 -12.95
C ILE A 351 -17.82 -16.23 -11.90
N LYS A 352 -18.22 -15.80 -10.70
CA LYS A 352 -18.58 -16.71 -9.62
C LYS A 352 -19.74 -17.62 -10.03
N GLN A 353 -20.79 -17.05 -10.59
CA GLN A 353 -21.97 -17.80 -11.04
C GLN A 353 -21.63 -18.77 -12.18
N TYR A 354 -20.79 -18.36 -13.12
CA TYR A 354 -20.29 -19.24 -14.19
C TYR A 354 -19.52 -20.44 -13.63
N VAL A 355 -18.57 -20.19 -12.72
CA VAL A 355 -17.79 -21.24 -12.06
C VAL A 355 -18.70 -22.16 -11.23
N ASP A 356 -19.61 -21.60 -10.42
CA ASP A 356 -20.54 -22.38 -9.59
C ASP A 356 -21.44 -23.29 -10.45
N ASN A 357 -21.96 -22.79 -11.57
CA ASN A 357 -22.79 -23.56 -12.50
C ASN A 357 -22.00 -24.72 -13.14
N MET A 358 -20.75 -24.50 -13.51
CA MET A 358 -19.88 -25.51 -14.11
C MET A 358 -19.46 -26.58 -13.10
N VAL A 359 -19.21 -26.20 -11.84
CA VAL A 359 -18.96 -27.17 -10.75
C VAL A 359 -20.19 -28.02 -10.48
N ALA A 360 -21.39 -27.43 -10.51
CA ALA A 360 -22.63 -28.16 -10.28
C ALA A 360 -22.98 -29.16 -11.41
N THR A 361 -22.35 -29.02 -12.58
CA THR A 361 -22.57 -29.88 -13.76
C THR A 361 -21.43 -30.86 -14.04
N SER A 362 -20.32 -30.79 -13.29
CA SER A 362 -19.18 -31.72 -13.29
C SER A 362 -19.28 -32.75 -12.19
#